data_AF-A0A9E6V056-F1
#
_entry.id   AF-A0A9E6V056-F1
#
_cell.length_a   1.000
_cell.length_b   1.000
_cell.length_c   1.000
_cell.angle_alpha   90.00
_cell.angle_beta   90.00
_cell.angle_gamma   90.00
#
_symmetry.space_group_name_H-M   'P 1'
#
loop_
_entity.id
_entity.type
_entity.pdbx_description
1 polymer ?
#
loop_
_entity_poly.entity_id
_entity_poly.type
_entity_poly.pdbx_seq_one_letter_code
_entity_poly.pdbx_strand_id
1 'polypeptide(L)'
;MSRRFWSRKLSITHSYEGAGGGVNAPKIMLVASQPYNALKFDPLLESLTERRVKLFCAVGVDAERWGEAFDWLVVDLHIRDESTNDYSPLTSSHHDESQAEVVEFANLISDEFGAEVEIIRV
;
A
#
# COMPACT_ATOMS: atom_id res chain seq x y z
N MET A 1 -7.69 17.19 -45.27
CA MET A 1 -7.47 18.37 -44.41
C MET A 1 -8.76 18.73 -43.72
N SER A 2 -8.89 18.49 -42.41
CA SER A 2 -9.73 19.30 -41.52
C SER A 2 -9.75 18.63 -40.14
N ARG A 3 -9.14 19.28 -39.15
CA ARG A 3 -9.54 19.19 -37.74
C ARG A 3 -9.24 20.52 -37.06
N ARG A 4 -10.28 21.28 -36.76
CA ARG A 4 -10.37 22.04 -35.53
C ARG A 4 -11.73 21.74 -34.94
N PHE A 5 -11.76 21.10 -33.79
CA PHE A 5 -12.86 21.28 -32.84
C PHE A 5 -12.32 21.02 -31.44
N TRP A 6 -12.29 22.10 -30.67
CA TRP A 6 -12.19 22.08 -29.22
C TRP A 6 -13.54 22.58 -28.70
N SER A 7 -14.23 21.76 -27.91
CA SER A 7 -14.56 22.11 -26.52
C SER A 7 -15.60 21.15 -25.92
N ARG A 8 -15.09 20.38 -24.95
CA ARG A 8 -15.66 20.05 -23.63
C ARG A 8 -17.15 19.72 -23.52
N LYS A 9 -17.41 18.49 -23.09
CA LYS A 9 -18.21 18.22 -21.89
C LYS A 9 -17.51 17.15 -21.05
N LEU A 10 -17.07 17.56 -19.86
CA LEU A 10 -16.69 16.64 -18.78
C LEU A 10 -17.95 15.92 -18.33
N SER A 11 -17.98 14.61 -18.52
CA SER A 11 -18.86 13.71 -17.77
C SER A 11 -17.94 12.75 -17.04
N ILE A 12 -17.76 13.01 -15.74
CA ILE A 12 -17.15 12.04 -14.84
C ILE A 12 -18.25 11.03 -14.53
N THR A 13 -18.20 9.91 -15.23
CA THR A 13 -18.86 8.66 -14.87
C THR A 13 -17.76 7.61 -14.95
N HIS A 14 -17.02 7.43 -13.86
CA HIS A 14 -16.24 6.21 -13.68
C HIS A 14 -17.20 5.16 -13.13
N SER A 15 -17.95 4.55 -14.04
CA SER A 15 -18.49 3.22 -13.81
C SER A 15 -17.29 2.27 -13.83
N TYR A 16 -16.86 1.80 -12.67
CA TYR A 16 -15.89 0.71 -12.60
C TYR A 16 -16.66 -0.57 -12.91
N GLU A 17 -16.71 -0.93 -14.19
CA GLU A 17 -17.18 -2.25 -14.62
C GLU A 17 -16.09 -3.26 -14.25
N GLY A 18 -16.45 -4.20 -13.37
CA GLY A 18 -15.56 -5.25 -12.91
C GLY A 18 -15.05 -6.12 -14.06
N ALA A 19 -13.73 -6.32 -14.08
CA ALA A 19 -13.10 -7.42 -14.80
C ALA A 19 -12.67 -8.47 -13.76
N GLY A 20 -13.28 -9.65 -13.85
CA GLY A 20 -13.01 -10.80 -13.00
C GLY A 20 -11.55 -11.25 -13.03
N GLY A 21 -11.11 -11.66 -11.85
CA GLY A 21 -9.74 -12.06 -11.52
C GLY A 21 -9.36 -11.33 -10.25
N GLY A 22 -9.84 -11.79 -9.09
CA GLY A 22 -9.43 -11.25 -7.80
C GLY A 22 -7.92 -11.42 -7.67
N VAL A 23 -7.18 -10.39 -8.06
CA VAL A 23 -5.73 -10.37 -7.96
C VAL A 23 -5.46 -10.38 -6.47
N ASN A 24 -4.89 -11.47 -5.97
CA ASN A 24 -4.59 -11.64 -4.56
C ASN A 24 -3.57 -10.58 -4.17
N ALA A 25 -4.04 -9.43 -3.70
CA ALA A 25 -3.22 -8.26 -3.55
C ALA A 25 -2.58 -8.31 -2.16
N PRO A 26 -1.23 -8.31 -2.03
CA PRO A 26 -0.60 -8.66 -0.77
C PRO A 26 -1.00 -7.71 0.36
N LYS A 27 -1.38 -8.28 1.50
CA LYS A 27 -1.54 -7.60 2.78
C LYS A 27 -0.32 -7.96 3.64
N ILE A 28 0.39 -6.95 4.14
CA ILE A 28 1.59 -7.13 4.94
C ILE A 28 1.36 -6.57 6.33
N MET A 29 1.71 -7.37 7.33
CA MET A 29 1.90 -6.92 8.70
C MET A 29 3.37 -7.04 9.06
N LEU A 30 4.03 -5.92 9.27
CA LEU A 30 5.39 -5.84 9.78
C LEU A 30 5.35 -5.77 11.31
N VAL A 31 5.88 -6.78 11.98
CA VAL A 31 6.04 -6.80 13.44
C VAL A 31 7.48 -6.44 13.78
N ALA A 32 7.69 -5.22 14.27
CA ALA A 32 8.99 -4.66 14.59
C ALA A 32 9.33 -4.84 16.08
N SER A 33 10.46 -5.52 16.33
CA SER A 33 11.06 -5.67 17.66
C SER A 33 12.18 -4.66 17.92
N GLN A 34 12.51 -3.83 16.93
CA GLN A 34 13.57 -2.83 17.01
C GLN A 34 13.21 -1.54 16.24
N PRO A 35 13.85 -0.42 16.57
CA PRO A 35 13.70 0.85 15.86
C PRO A 35 13.95 0.73 14.36
N TYR A 36 13.26 1.56 13.58
CA TYR A 36 13.51 1.65 12.15
C TYR A 36 14.93 2.20 11.87
N ASN A 37 15.57 1.62 10.86
CA ASN A 37 16.90 1.99 10.40
C ASN A 37 16.94 1.90 8.87
N ALA A 38 17.01 3.05 8.21
CA ALA A 38 16.95 3.17 6.75
C ALA A 38 17.99 2.27 6.04
N LEU A 39 19.25 2.32 6.45
CA LEU A 39 20.33 1.52 5.85
C LEU A 39 20.09 0.01 5.92
N LYS A 40 19.41 -0.46 6.97
CA LYS A 40 19.12 -1.88 7.18
C LYS A 40 17.82 -2.33 6.51
N PHE A 41 16.82 -1.45 6.43
CA PHE A 41 15.45 -1.86 6.12
C PHE A 41 14.81 -1.23 4.89
N ASP A 42 15.41 -0.20 4.29
CA ASP A 42 14.91 0.33 3.02
C ASP A 42 14.82 -0.75 1.94
N PRO A 43 15.81 -1.65 1.77
CA PRO A 43 15.69 -2.73 0.79
C PRO A 43 14.48 -3.65 1.02
N LEU A 44 14.08 -3.86 2.28
CA LEU A 44 12.87 -4.61 2.61
C LEU A 44 11.63 -3.83 2.17
N LEU A 45 11.51 -2.55 2.56
CA LEU A 45 10.34 -1.73 2.24
C LEU A 45 10.21 -1.47 0.74
N GLU A 46 11.32 -1.28 0.03
CA GLU A 46 11.38 -1.20 -1.43
C GLU A 46 10.84 -2.48 -2.08
N SER A 47 11.24 -3.66 -1.59
CA SER A 47 10.69 -4.92 -2.11
C SER A 47 9.16 -5.03 -1.92
N LEU A 48 8.60 -4.38 -0.89
CA LEU A 48 7.16 -4.35 -0.67
C LEU A 48 6.44 -3.43 -1.66
N THR A 49 7.04 -2.31 -2.06
CA THR A 49 6.48 -1.44 -3.10
C THR A 49 6.54 -2.11 -4.48
N GLU A 50 7.62 -2.82 -4.80
CA GLU A 50 7.74 -3.63 -6.02
C GLU A 50 6.67 -4.73 -6.10
N ARG A 51 6.31 -5.33 -4.96
CA ARG A 51 5.22 -6.31 -4.84
C ARG A 51 3.83 -5.69 -4.93
N ARG A 52 3.71 -4.36 -5.01
CA ARG A 52 2.46 -3.59 -5.02
C ARG A 52 1.52 -3.98 -3.88
N VAL A 53 2.09 -4.09 -2.68
CA VAL A 53 1.35 -4.34 -1.42
C VAL A 53 0.18 -3.38 -1.30
N LYS A 54 -1.03 -3.86 -1.02
CA LYS A 54 -2.21 -2.99 -0.92
C LYS A 54 -2.53 -2.55 0.50
N LEU A 55 -2.06 -3.31 1.48
CA LEU A 55 -2.18 -2.98 2.88
C LEU A 55 -0.83 -3.21 3.57
N PHE A 56 -0.30 -2.18 4.21
CA PHE A 56 0.88 -2.27 5.06
C PHE A 56 0.52 -1.83 6.48
N CYS A 57 0.61 -2.77 7.42
CA CYS A 57 0.40 -2.52 8.84
C CYS A 57 1.73 -2.67 9.58
N ALA A 58 2.23 -1.60 10.20
CA ALA A 58 3.38 -1.67 11.09
C ALA A 58 2.91 -1.86 12.54
N VAL A 59 3.53 -2.77 13.28
CA VAL A 59 3.19 -3.10 14.67
C VAL A 59 4.45 -3.13 15.53
N GLY A 60 4.38 -2.58 16.73
CA GLY A 60 5.47 -2.65 17.71
C GLY A 60 6.42 -1.43 17.66
N VAL A 61 7.71 -1.68 17.87
CA VAL A 61 8.69 -0.60 18.08
C VAL A 61 8.77 0.30 16.84
N ASP A 62 8.63 1.61 17.07
CA ASP A 62 8.68 2.63 16.02
C ASP A 62 7.65 2.42 14.89
N ALA A 63 6.49 1.80 15.16
CA ALA A 63 5.48 1.51 14.15
C ALA A 63 5.16 2.72 13.25
N GLU A 64 5.02 3.92 13.81
CA GLU A 64 4.80 5.15 13.06
C GLU A 64 5.94 5.45 12.06
N ARG A 65 7.20 5.26 12.47
CA ARG A 65 8.36 5.48 11.58
C ARG A 65 8.44 4.47 10.46
N TRP A 66 8.07 3.23 10.73
CA TRP A 66 7.96 2.20 9.70
C TRP A 66 6.88 2.55 8.67
N GLY A 67 5.72 3.04 9.12
CA GLY A 67 4.65 3.53 8.25
C GLY A 67 5.09 4.75 7.43
N GLU A 68 5.64 5.78 8.08
CA GLU A 68 6.17 6.98 7.42
C GLU A 68 7.21 6.63 6.34
N ALA A 69 8.15 5.74 6.65
CA ALA A 69 9.18 5.32 5.72
C ALA A 69 8.59 4.64 4.48
N PHE A 70 7.62 3.74 4.67
CA PHE A 70 6.93 3.08 3.56
C PHE A 70 6.16 4.08 2.70
N ASP A 71 5.42 5.01 3.30
CA ASP A 71 4.69 6.05 2.58
C ASP A 71 5.63 6.95 1.76
N TRP A 72 6.79 7.32 2.31
CA TRP A 72 7.80 8.10 1.57
C TRP A 72 8.37 7.35 0.37
N LEU A 73 8.58 6.03 0.47
CA LEU A 73 9.02 5.21 -0.66
C LEU A 73 7.96 5.14 -1.76
N VAL A 74 6.67 5.08 -1.39
CA VAL A 74 5.56 5.14 -2.35
C VAL A 74 5.52 6.51 -3.06
N VAL A 75 5.70 7.61 -2.31
CA VAL A 75 5.77 8.95 -2.89
C VAL A 75 6.97 9.10 -3.84
N ASP A 76 8.15 8.63 -3.42
CA ASP A 76 9.35 8.66 -4.27
C ASP A 76 9.17 7.83 -5.55
N LEU A 77 8.49 6.68 -5.46
CA LEU A 77 8.13 5.87 -6.63
C LEU A 77 7.23 6.65 -7.62
N HIS A 78 6.20 7.33 -7.13
CA HIS A 78 5.32 8.16 -7.97
C HIS A 78 6.05 9.32 -8.65
N ILE A 79 7.03 9.93 -7.95
CA ILE A 79 7.84 11.01 -8.51
C ILE A 79 8.75 10.50 -9.62
N ARG A 80 9.29 9.28 -9.49
CA ARG A 80 10.23 8.69 -10.44
C ARG A 80 9.56 8.03 -11.64
N ASP A 81 8.33 7.52 -11.47
CA ASP A 81 7.59 6.79 -12.50
C ASP A 81 6.09 7.13 -12.46
N GLU A 82 5.65 8.00 -13.37
CA GLU A 82 4.24 8.39 -13.50
C GLU A 82 3.29 7.21 -13.78
N SER A 83 3.80 6.09 -14.31
CA SER A 83 2.99 4.89 -14.55
C SER A 83 2.55 4.19 -13.27
N THR A 84 3.13 4.55 -12.13
CA THR A 84 2.80 4.01 -10.82
C THR A 84 1.72 4.80 -10.09
N ASN A 85 1.19 5.89 -10.65
CA ASN A 85 0.19 6.75 -9.99
C ASN A 85 -1.13 6.06 -9.59
N ASP A 86 -1.39 4.85 -10.07
CA ASP A 86 -2.50 3.99 -9.68
C ASP A 86 -2.20 3.13 -8.42
N TYR A 87 -0.97 3.16 -7.93
CA TYR A 87 -0.50 2.44 -6.74
C TYR A 87 -0.68 3.27 -5.47
N SER A 88 -1.81 3.11 -4.80
CA SER A 88 -2.05 3.73 -3.50
C SER A 88 -2.30 2.65 -2.44
N PRO A 89 -1.26 2.22 -1.68
CA PRO A 89 -1.45 1.31 -0.56
C PRO A 89 -2.17 2.01 0.59
N LEU A 90 -2.92 1.24 1.37
CA LEU A 90 -3.36 1.66 2.68
C LEU A 90 -2.26 1.36 3.70
N THR A 91 -1.87 2.36 4.47
CA THR A 91 -0.84 2.26 5.51
C THR A 91 -1.47 2.49 6.87
N SER A 92 -1.11 1.67 7.86
CA SER A 92 -1.50 1.85 9.26
C SER A 92 -0.35 1.51 10.21
N SER A 93 -0.33 2.16 11.37
CA SER A 93 0.71 1.98 12.40
C SER A 93 0.06 1.74 13.75
N HIS A 94 0.55 0.72 14.47
CA HIS A 94 -0.10 0.14 15.64
C HIS A 94 0.93 -0.04 16.77
N HIS A 95 1.12 1.01 17.58
CA HIS A 95 2.13 1.00 18.65
C HIS A 95 1.70 0.16 19.86
N ASP A 96 0.43 0.29 20.27
CA ASP A 96 -0.09 -0.30 21.51
C ASP A 96 -1.03 -1.49 21.28
N GLU A 97 -1.36 -1.80 20.02
CA GLU A 97 -2.25 -2.91 19.67
C GLU A 97 -1.46 -4.21 19.52
N SER A 98 -2.08 -5.30 19.93
CA SER A 98 -1.51 -6.63 19.77
C SER A 98 -1.53 -7.07 18.31
N GLN A 99 -0.63 -8.00 17.98
CA GLN A 99 -0.61 -8.63 16.66
C GLN A 99 -1.97 -9.23 16.27
N ALA A 100 -2.71 -9.79 17.23
CA ALA A 100 -4.01 -10.40 16.96
C ALA A 100 -5.06 -9.35 16.54
N GLU A 101 -5.12 -8.23 17.26
CA GLU A 101 -6.02 -7.10 16.94
C GLU A 101 -5.71 -6.52 15.56
N VAL A 102 -4.43 -6.40 15.21
CA VAL A 102 -4.02 -5.87 13.90
C VAL A 102 -4.33 -6.86 12.76
N VAL A 103 -4.20 -8.18 13.00
CA VAL A 103 -4.65 -9.19 12.02
C VAL A 103 -6.16 -9.14 11.83
N GLU A 104 -6.93 -8.99 12.91
CA GLU A 104 -8.39 -8.79 12.81
C GLU A 104 -8.71 -7.52 12.00
N PHE A 105 -8.06 -6.40 12.29
CA PHE A 105 -8.18 -5.17 11.50
C PHE A 105 -7.86 -5.39 10.02
N ALA A 106 -6.73 -6.02 9.70
CA ALA A 106 -6.31 -6.27 8.33
C ALA A 106 -7.25 -7.23 7.56
N ASN A 107 -7.90 -8.15 8.28
CA ASN A 107 -8.94 -9.01 7.73
C ASN A 107 -10.26 -8.26 7.50
N LEU A 108 -10.58 -7.24 8.31
CA LEU A 108 -11.76 -6.38 8.11
C LEU A 108 -11.59 -5.42 6.92
N ILE A 109 -10.35 -5.05 6.57
CA ILE A 109 -10.05 -4.26 5.39
C ILE A 109 -10.26 -5.10 4.13
N SER A 110 -11.46 -4.95 3.55
CA SER A 110 -11.97 -5.36 2.23
C SER A 110 -11.63 -6.78 1.73
N ASP A 111 -12.67 -7.51 1.35
CA ASP A 111 -12.60 -8.75 0.55
C ASP A 111 -11.97 -8.54 -0.84
N GLU A 112 -11.88 -7.29 -1.33
CA GLU A 112 -11.31 -6.94 -2.64
C GLU A 112 -9.81 -7.22 -2.74
N PHE A 113 -9.11 -7.34 -1.61
CA PHE A 113 -7.69 -7.66 -1.59
C PHE A 113 -7.44 -9.18 -1.61
N GLY A 114 -8.45 -10.01 -1.33
CA GLY A 114 -8.45 -11.48 -1.43
C GLY A 114 -7.40 -12.26 -0.61
N ALA A 115 -6.33 -11.59 -0.17
CA ALA A 115 -5.10 -12.22 0.29
C ALA A 115 -5.07 -12.37 1.80
N GLU A 116 -4.52 -13.51 2.24
CA GLU A 116 -4.11 -13.70 3.63
C GLU A 116 -3.06 -12.66 4.01
N VAL A 117 -3.07 -12.26 5.28
CA VAL A 117 -2.08 -11.34 5.83
C VAL A 117 -0.74 -12.07 5.96
N GLU A 118 0.25 -11.63 5.20
CA GLU A 118 1.63 -12.06 5.36
C GLU A 118 2.28 -11.30 6.52
N ILE A 119 2.97 -12.05 7.39
CA ILE A 119 3.59 -11.51 8.59
C ILE A 119 5.11 -11.51 8.41
N ILE A 120 5.72 -10.33 8.47
CA ILE A 120 7.16 -10.14 8.42
C ILE A 120 7.64 -9.67 9.80
N ARG A 121 8.70 -10.28 10.33
CA ARG A 121 9.26 -9.94 11.64
C ARG A 121 10.66 -9.38 11.49
N VAL A 122 10.93 -8.25 12.16
CA VAL A 122 12.22 -7.54 12.09
C VAL A 122 12.75 -7.17 13.47
#